data_AF-A0A836SFX2-F1
#
_entry.id   AF-A0A836SFX2-F1
#
_cell.length_a   1.000
_cell.length_b   1.000
_cell.length_c   1.000
_cell.angle_alpha   90.00
_cell.angle_beta   90.00
_cell.angle_gamma   90.00
#
_symmetry.space_group_name_H-M   'P 1'
#
loop_
_entity.id
_entity.type
_entity.pdbx_description
1 polymer ?
#
loop_
_entity_poly.entity_id
_entity_poly.type
_entity_poly.pdbx_seq_one_letter_code
_entity_poly.pdbx_strand_id
1 'polypeptide(L)'
;MEWHIITSSKGGVGKTLLTLLLTARHLELDQTPLVIDLNAMNADSGALLVEGVPQVPDPKYELSITIEHPKAAEETEQLGSENIIVQRANSFYRGKKEPIPYAVGWPSNPYNLYRPSLFADFLCTIKGNLGRIQKEMGLEIKTVIIDTNYHFCNIFSQHQDYYKRYNDELKDDTITCWFLWVYRQLENLLDNKVGSDKLYKSANMIETHLKRGDNHACIMHVITPVSLISSQVVVQPQKTIEDTTERWPILSLLFTSEKKGKEEKRKRELVVEGLDKIENVEKGDYKSFMDWITDLANAHTVLQVPSGEPKKDDKKDEDKLEGGVFLKTLIKTLEDERPMNVIPLWDYHPNLQRYTDKYAKEPLANLMKYEIYESLKKLLE
;
A
#
# COMPACT_ATOMS: atom_id res chain seq x y z
N MET A 1 -14.98 -11.93 -7.88
CA MET A 1 -13.58 -12.00 -7.39
C MET A 1 -13.26 -10.69 -6.70
N GLU A 2 -12.47 -10.70 -5.62
CA GLU A 2 -11.98 -9.47 -4.98
C GLU A 2 -10.56 -9.16 -5.44
N TRP A 3 -10.30 -7.93 -5.85
CA TRP A 3 -9.00 -7.47 -6.33
C TRP A 3 -8.50 -6.31 -5.48
N HIS A 4 -7.29 -6.44 -4.96
CA HIS A 4 -6.59 -5.37 -4.27
C HIS A 4 -5.37 -4.94 -5.09
N ILE A 5 -5.39 -3.74 -5.64
CA ILE A 5 -4.28 -3.20 -6.43
C ILE A 5 -3.54 -2.19 -5.55
N ILE A 6 -2.30 -2.51 -5.17
CA ILE A 6 -1.48 -1.71 -4.26
C ILE A 6 -0.49 -0.90 -5.06
N THR A 7 -0.61 0.43 -4.96
CA THR A 7 0.13 1.38 -5.78
C THR A 7 0.50 2.62 -4.99
N SER A 8 1.45 3.38 -5.53
CA SER A 8 1.97 4.61 -4.96
C SER A 8 2.64 5.39 -6.07
N SER A 9 3.01 6.63 -5.80
CA SER A 9 3.84 7.42 -6.70
C SER A 9 5.35 7.22 -6.60
N LYS A 10 5.80 6.53 -5.54
CA LYS A 10 7.23 6.48 -5.18
C LYS A 10 7.61 5.10 -4.65
N GLY A 11 8.82 4.66 -4.98
CA GLY A 11 9.44 3.51 -4.33
C GLY A 11 9.69 3.75 -2.84
N GLY A 12 9.74 2.68 -2.05
CA GLY A 12 10.14 2.76 -0.63
C GLY A 12 9.12 3.36 0.33
N VAL A 13 7.85 3.47 -0.05
CA VAL A 13 6.77 4.02 0.81
C VAL A 13 5.99 2.97 1.60
N GLY A 14 6.39 1.70 1.49
CA GLY A 14 5.74 0.59 2.20
C GLY A 14 4.66 -0.17 1.41
N LYS A 15 4.65 -0.11 0.07
CA LYS A 15 3.70 -0.90 -0.77
C LYS A 15 3.74 -2.39 -0.42
N THR A 16 4.93 -2.97 -0.48
CA THR A 16 5.15 -4.37 -0.15
C THR A 16 4.81 -4.69 1.30
N LEU A 17 5.01 -3.74 2.24
CA LEU A 17 4.56 -3.94 3.61
C LEU A 17 3.03 -4.07 3.66
N LEU A 18 2.30 -3.17 2.98
CA LEU A 18 0.84 -3.27 2.87
C LEU A 18 0.40 -4.56 2.18
N THR A 19 1.10 -4.99 1.13
CA THR A 19 0.86 -6.28 0.45
C THR A 19 0.90 -7.42 1.47
N LEU A 20 1.98 -7.51 2.25
CA LEU A 20 2.14 -8.55 3.24
C LEU A 20 1.11 -8.46 4.38
N LEU A 21 0.77 -7.24 4.84
CA LEU A 21 -0.26 -7.05 5.87
C LEU A 21 -1.65 -7.50 5.38
N LEU A 22 -2.01 -7.15 4.15
CA LEU A 22 -3.27 -7.59 3.53
C LEU A 22 -3.29 -9.10 3.31
N THR A 23 -2.19 -9.69 2.84
CA THR A 23 -2.08 -11.15 2.72
C THR A 23 -2.28 -11.83 4.07
N ALA A 24 -1.61 -11.35 5.13
CA ALA A 24 -1.77 -11.88 6.48
C ALA A 24 -3.22 -11.77 6.97
N ARG A 25 -3.90 -10.65 6.70
CA ARG A 25 -5.30 -10.46 7.08
C ARG A 25 -6.24 -11.43 6.36
N HIS A 26 -6.04 -11.67 5.06
CA HIS A 26 -6.87 -12.64 4.34
C HIS A 26 -6.66 -14.06 4.87
N LEU A 27 -5.41 -14.45 5.17
CA LEU A 27 -5.13 -15.76 5.77
C LEU A 27 -5.72 -15.90 7.18
N GLU A 28 -5.74 -14.83 7.98
CA GLU A 28 -6.40 -14.79 9.30
C GLU A 28 -7.90 -15.05 9.19
N LEU A 29 -8.54 -14.56 8.13
CA LEU A 29 -9.97 -14.72 7.86
C LEU A 29 -10.30 -16.03 7.13
N ASP A 30 -9.38 -16.99 7.11
CA ASP A 30 -9.52 -18.27 6.41
C ASP A 30 -9.76 -18.12 4.89
N GLN A 31 -9.27 -17.04 4.31
CA GLN A 31 -9.31 -16.79 2.86
C GLN A 31 -7.95 -17.10 2.24
N THR A 32 -7.96 -17.68 1.04
CA THR A 32 -6.75 -18.03 0.30
C THR A 32 -6.49 -16.99 -0.81
N PRO A 33 -5.57 -16.04 -0.61
CA PRO A 33 -5.25 -15.04 -1.62
C PRO A 33 -4.30 -15.60 -2.69
N LEU A 34 -4.39 -15.02 -3.89
CA LEU A 34 -3.33 -15.03 -4.91
C LEU A 34 -2.60 -13.68 -4.86
N VAL A 35 -1.32 -13.67 -4.52
CA VAL A 35 -0.51 -12.45 -4.50
C VAL A 35 0.30 -12.37 -5.80
N ILE A 36 0.11 -11.33 -6.60
CA ILE A 36 0.88 -11.07 -7.81
C ILE A 36 1.89 -9.95 -7.54
N ASP A 37 3.16 -10.24 -7.79
CA ASP A 37 4.24 -9.26 -7.74
C ASP A 37 4.56 -8.70 -9.14
N LEU A 38 4.22 -7.43 -9.36
CA LEU A 38 4.63 -6.62 -10.51
C LEU A 38 5.64 -5.52 -10.10
N ASN A 39 6.29 -5.67 -8.96
CA ASN A 39 7.21 -4.75 -8.29
C ASN A 39 8.56 -5.41 -7.92
N ALA A 40 8.88 -6.56 -8.53
CA ALA A 40 10.06 -7.39 -8.25
C ALA A 40 11.40 -6.62 -8.23
N MET A 41 11.50 -5.51 -8.97
CA MET A 41 12.71 -4.67 -9.02
C MET A 41 12.98 -3.84 -7.75
N ASN A 42 11.97 -3.49 -6.95
CA ASN A 42 12.16 -2.61 -5.78
C ASN A 42 12.08 -3.37 -4.46
N ALA A 43 11.08 -4.24 -4.34
CA ALA A 43 10.83 -5.05 -3.17
C ALA A 43 10.10 -6.30 -3.67
N ASP A 44 10.84 -7.38 -3.82
CA ASP A 44 10.41 -8.65 -4.39
C ASP A 44 9.53 -9.39 -3.38
N SER A 45 8.26 -8.99 -3.31
CA SER A 45 7.22 -9.64 -2.52
C SER A 45 7.03 -11.11 -2.90
N GLY A 46 7.27 -11.45 -4.18
CA GLY A 46 7.32 -12.82 -4.67
C GLY A 46 8.38 -13.63 -3.93
N ALA A 47 9.62 -13.15 -3.94
CA ALA A 47 10.72 -13.77 -3.20
C ALA A 47 10.43 -13.80 -1.70
N LEU A 48 9.89 -12.74 -1.09
CA LEU A 48 9.57 -12.74 0.35
C LEU A 48 8.55 -13.83 0.71
N LEU A 49 7.54 -14.02 -0.14
CA LEU A 49 6.44 -14.95 0.12
C LEU A 49 6.76 -16.40 -0.27
N VAL A 50 7.87 -16.65 -0.96
CA VAL A 50 8.25 -17.97 -1.50
C VAL A 50 9.62 -18.42 -0.98
N GLU A 51 10.64 -17.56 -1.02
CA GLU A 51 11.98 -17.83 -0.49
C GLU A 51 11.94 -17.85 1.05
N GLY A 52 12.60 -18.84 1.67
CA GLY A 52 12.62 -18.98 3.13
C GLY A 52 11.29 -19.47 3.76
N VAL A 53 10.26 -19.67 2.95
CA VAL A 53 8.96 -20.21 3.34
C VAL A 53 8.93 -21.74 3.14
N PRO A 54 8.43 -22.53 4.11
CA PRO A 54 8.32 -23.97 3.97
C PRO A 54 7.44 -24.37 2.78
N GLN A 55 8.07 -25.05 1.83
CA GLN A 55 7.37 -25.71 0.74
C GLN A 55 6.88 -27.05 1.27
N VAL A 56 5.56 -27.22 1.34
CA VAL A 56 4.94 -28.48 1.74
C VAL A 56 4.40 -29.13 0.48
N PRO A 57 5.20 -29.98 -0.19
CA PRO A 57 4.76 -30.61 -1.43
C PRO A 57 3.62 -31.58 -1.13
N ASP A 58 2.54 -31.44 -1.88
CA ASP A 58 1.45 -32.40 -1.94
C ASP A 58 1.52 -33.07 -3.32
N PRO A 59 1.77 -34.38 -3.44
CA PRO A 59 1.90 -35.07 -4.72
C PRO A 59 0.63 -35.03 -5.59
N LYS A 60 -0.51 -34.60 -5.03
CA LYS A 60 -1.76 -34.39 -5.78
C LYS A 60 -1.78 -33.07 -6.56
N TYR A 61 -0.96 -32.10 -6.16
CA TYR A 61 -1.04 -30.73 -6.65
C TYR A 61 0.30 -30.25 -7.19
N GLU A 62 0.24 -29.44 -8.24
CA GLU A 62 1.42 -28.80 -8.79
C GLU A 62 1.93 -27.72 -7.83
N LEU A 63 3.25 -27.65 -7.65
CA LEU A 63 3.87 -26.59 -6.87
C LEU A 63 3.89 -25.28 -7.64
N SER A 64 4.07 -25.33 -8.96
CA SER A 64 4.18 -24.16 -9.83
C SER A 64 3.55 -24.41 -11.19
N ILE A 65 2.91 -23.40 -11.76
CA ILE A 65 2.33 -23.41 -13.10
C ILE A 65 2.69 -22.11 -13.84
N THR A 66 2.65 -22.15 -15.16
CA THR A 66 2.84 -20.97 -16.01
C THR A 66 1.53 -20.63 -16.72
N ILE A 67 1.20 -19.35 -16.70
CA ILE A 67 0.05 -18.74 -17.38
C ILE A 67 0.58 -17.84 -18.49
N GLU A 68 0.12 -18.05 -19.71
CA GLU A 68 0.43 -17.17 -20.83
C GLU A 68 -0.57 -16.01 -20.88
N HIS A 69 -0.08 -14.81 -21.17
CA HIS A 69 -0.83 -13.59 -21.45
C HIS A 69 -0.66 -13.25 -22.94
N PRO A 70 -1.54 -13.75 -23.83
CA PRO A 70 -1.33 -13.70 -25.28
C PRO A 70 -1.09 -12.29 -25.82
N LYS A 71 -1.87 -11.30 -25.35
CA LYS A 71 -1.71 -9.90 -25.78
C LYS A 71 -0.40 -9.24 -25.35
N ALA A 72 0.19 -9.68 -24.24
CA ALA A 72 1.50 -9.20 -23.86
C ALA A 72 2.53 -9.73 -24.86
N ALA A 73 2.43 -11.01 -25.28
CA ALA A 73 3.32 -11.60 -26.29
C ALA A 73 3.26 -10.87 -27.65
N GLU A 74 2.08 -10.36 -28.04
CA GLU A 74 1.89 -9.63 -29.31
C GLU A 74 2.45 -8.19 -29.27
N GLU A 75 2.41 -7.55 -28.10
CA GLU A 75 2.72 -6.11 -27.97
C GLU A 75 4.05 -5.81 -27.25
N THR A 76 4.71 -6.81 -26.68
CA THR A 76 6.03 -6.64 -26.05
C THR A 76 7.12 -7.21 -26.94
N GLU A 77 8.08 -6.37 -27.36
CA GLU A 77 9.25 -6.80 -28.12
C GLU A 77 10.25 -7.65 -27.29
N GLN A 78 9.99 -7.86 -25.99
CA GLN A 78 10.93 -8.46 -25.05
C GLN A 78 10.35 -9.71 -24.38
N LEU A 79 11.07 -10.84 -24.47
CA LEU A 79 10.70 -12.15 -23.94
C LEU A 79 10.51 -12.16 -22.41
N GLY A 80 9.46 -12.83 -21.94
CA GLY A 80 9.20 -13.21 -20.55
C GLY A 80 8.19 -12.35 -19.78
N SER A 81 7.72 -11.22 -20.32
CA SER A 81 6.61 -10.45 -19.71
C SER A 81 5.23 -11.05 -19.97
N GLU A 82 5.14 -11.90 -20.98
CA GLU A 82 3.93 -12.63 -21.40
C GLU A 82 3.65 -13.85 -20.55
N ASN A 83 4.60 -14.31 -19.74
CA ASN A 83 4.46 -15.51 -18.93
C ASN A 83 4.37 -15.12 -17.46
N ILE A 84 3.30 -15.52 -16.78
CA ILE A 84 3.10 -15.33 -15.34
C ILE A 84 3.31 -16.69 -14.69
N ILE A 85 4.37 -16.80 -13.90
CA ILE A 85 4.59 -17.97 -13.04
C ILE A 85 3.69 -17.80 -11.83
N VAL A 86 2.98 -18.86 -11.45
CA VAL A 86 2.24 -18.90 -10.19
C VAL A 86 2.75 -20.11 -9.42
N GLN A 87 3.14 -19.90 -8.17
CA GLN A 87 3.66 -20.91 -7.26
C GLN A 87 2.80 -20.96 -5.98
N ARG A 88 2.53 -22.18 -5.51
CA ARG A 88 1.92 -22.43 -4.20
C ARG A 88 2.94 -22.16 -3.10
N ALA A 89 2.52 -21.44 -2.07
CA ALA A 89 3.30 -21.17 -0.87
C ALA A 89 2.43 -21.46 0.38
N ASN A 90 3.03 -21.39 1.56
CA ASN A 90 2.36 -21.73 2.82
C ASN A 90 2.77 -20.75 3.92
N SER A 91 1.90 -20.47 4.89
CA SER A 91 2.32 -19.78 6.10
C SER A 91 1.73 -20.43 7.34
N PHE A 92 2.44 -20.33 8.45
CA PHE A 92 1.99 -20.81 9.75
C PHE A 92 1.31 -19.69 10.51
N TYR A 93 -0.01 -19.75 10.59
CA TYR A 93 -0.78 -18.80 11.37
C TYR A 93 -0.74 -19.12 12.87
N ARG A 94 -0.81 -18.08 13.71
CA ARG A 94 -0.75 -18.22 15.18
C ARG A 94 -1.89 -19.11 15.69
N GLY A 95 -1.55 -20.29 16.18
CA GLY A 95 -2.50 -21.25 16.75
C GLY A 95 -2.96 -22.36 15.81
N LYS A 96 -2.65 -22.29 14.50
CA LYS A 96 -2.86 -23.42 13.60
C LYS A 96 -1.66 -24.36 13.62
N LYS A 97 -1.93 -25.67 13.72
CA LYS A 97 -0.91 -26.72 13.63
C LYS A 97 -0.52 -27.03 12.18
N GLU A 98 -1.42 -26.73 11.25
CA GLU A 98 -1.24 -26.99 9.83
C GLU A 98 -0.92 -25.70 9.07
N PRO A 99 -0.06 -25.78 8.03
CA PRO A 99 0.23 -24.67 7.15
C PRO A 99 -1.04 -24.21 6.41
N ILE A 100 -1.25 -22.90 6.32
CA ILE A 100 -2.32 -22.34 5.48
C ILE A 100 -1.71 -22.05 4.10
N PRO A 101 -2.20 -22.68 3.03
CA PRO A 101 -1.66 -22.48 1.71
C PRO A 101 -2.21 -21.20 1.06
N TYR A 102 -1.41 -20.61 0.18
CA TYR A 102 -1.78 -19.51 -0.70
C TYR A 102 -1.00 -19.59 -2.02
N ALA A 103 -1.31 -18.70 -2.96
CA ALA A 103 -0.61 -18.64 -4.23
C ALA A 103 0.13 -17.31 -4.36
N VAL A 104 1.28 -17.36 -5.03
CA VAL A 104 2.12 -16.20 -5.34
C VAL A 104 2.45 -16.27 -6.81
N GLY A 105 2.34 -15.17 -7.55
CA GLY A 105 2.71 -15.12 -8.95
C GLY A 105 3.53 -13.90 -9.33
N TRP A 106 4.30 -14.02 -10.39
CA TRP A 106 5.17 -12.96 -10.91
C TRP A 106 5.46 -13.19 -12.40
N PRO A 107 5.83 -12.15 -13.17
CA PRO A 107 6.29 -12.32 -14.54
C PRO A 107 7.56 -13.18 -14.60
N SER A 108 7.68 -14.07 -15.59
CA SER A 108 8.84 -14.94 -15.73
C SER A 108 10.13 -14.16 -15.97
N ASN A 109 10.02 -12.94 -16.54
CA ASN A 109 11.07 -11.95 -16.54
C ASN A 109 10.72 -10.75 -15.64
N PRO A 110 11.18 -10.72 -14.38
CA PRO A 110 10.88 -9.63 -13.44
C PRO A 110 11.58 -8.30 -13.77
N TYR A 111 12.56 -8.31 -14.68
CA TYR A 111 13.28 -7.11 -15.11
C TYR A 111 12.56 -6.36 -16.22
N ASN A 112 11.61 -7.00 -16.89
CA ASN A 112 10.81 -6.36 -17.93
C ASN A 112 9.58 -5.71 -17.30
N LEU A 113 9.44 -4.41 -17.53
CA LEU A 113 8.27 -3.67 -17.07
C LEU A 113 7.04 -4.11 -17.86
N TYR A 114 6.10 -4.76 -17.18
CA TYR A 114 4.79 -5.09 -17.73
C TYR A 114 4.07 -3.85 -18.29
N ARG A 115 3.59 -3.87 -19.53
CA ARG A 115 3.00 -2.69 -20.16
C ARG A 115 1.72 -2.23 -19.42
N PRO A 116 1.69 -1.03 -18.79
CA PRO A 116 0.54 -0.62 -17.96
C PRO A 116 -0.79 -0.49 -18.70
N SER A 117 -0.75 -0.20 -20.01
CA SER A 117 -1.96 -0.11 -20.83
C SER A 117 -2.70 -1.44 -20.98
N LEU A 118 -2.04 -2.57 -20.73
CA LEU A 118 -2.62 -3.91 -20.80
C LEU A 118 -3.15 -4.39 -19.44
N PHE A 119 -3.15 -3.57 -18.40
CA PHE A 119 -3.48 -4.02 -17.05
C PHE A 119 -4.88 -4.65 -16.93
N ALA A 120 -5.88 -4.13 -17.66
CA ALA A 120 -7.21 -4.75 -17.71
C ALA A 120 -7.17 -6.16 -18.33
N ASP A 121 -6.38 -6.34 -19.40
CA ASP A 121 -6.15 -7.63 -20.04
C ASP A 121 -5.43 -8.60 -19.10
N PHE A 122 -4.50 -8.10 -18.27
CA PHE A 122 -3.84 -8.88 -17.24
C PHE A 122 -4.84 -9.41 -16.20
N LEU A 123 -5.72 -8.54 -15.67
CA LEU A 123 -6.76 -8.97 -14.73
C LEU A 123 -7.68 -10.04 -15.37
N CYS A 124 -8.11 -9.82 -16.61
CA CYS A 124 -8.91 -10.80 -17.35
C CYS A 124 -8.16 -12.11 -17.57
N THR A 125 -6.85 -12.07 -17.84
CA THR A 125 -6.01 -13.25 -18.05
C THR A 125 -5.91 -14.08 -16.76
N ILE A 126 -5.63 -13.44 -15.63
CA ILE A 126 -5.63 -14.11 -14.33
C ILE A 126 -7.02 -14.71 -14.06
N LYS A 127 -8.09 -13.92 -14.22
CA LYS A 127 -9.47 -14.37 -14.00
C LYS A 127 -9.83 -15.59 -14.83
N GLY A 128 -9.52 -15.56 -16.13
CA GLY A 128 -9.79 -16.66 -17.06
C GLY A 128 -9.02 -17.93 -16.71
N ASN A 129 -7.87 -17.82 -16.04
CA ASN A 129 -7.05 -18.95 -15.60
C ASN A 129 -7.34 -19.41 -14.17
N LEU A 130 -8.13 -18.68 -13.37
CA LEU A 130 -8.38 -19.03 -11.97
C LEU A 130 -8.85 -20.47 -11.75
N GLY A 131 -9.77 -20.97 -12.58
CA GLY A 131 -10.26 -22.35 -12.47
C GLY A 131 -9.13 -23.38 -12.63
N ARG A 132 -8.15 -23.09 -13.50
CA ARG A 132 -6.95 -23.90 -13.68
C ARG A 132 -6.01 -23.77 -12.48
N ILE A 133 -5.70 -22.55 -12.04
CA ILE A 133 -4.86 -22.28 -10.87
C ILE A 133 -5.39 -23.04 -9.64
N GLN A 134 -6.67 -22.85 -9.33
CA GLN A 134 -7.34 -23.48 -8.19
C GLN A 134 -7.31 -25.01 -8.25
N LYS A 135 -7.55 -25.59 -9.43
CA LYS A 135 -7.55 -27.05 -9.62
C LYS A 135 -6.15 -27.64 -9.48
N GLU A 136 -5.18 -27.09 -10.21
CA GLU A 136 -3.81 -27.63 -10.25
C GLU A 136 -3.09 -27.40 -8.93
N MET A 137 -3.34 -26.28 -8.25
CA MET A 137 -2.74 -25.99 -6.95
C MET A 137 -3.54 -26.49 -5.76
N GLY A 138 -4.78 -26.93 -5.92
CA GLY A 138 -5.64 -27.35 -4.81
C GLY A 138 -6.00 -26.22 -3.85
N LEU A 139 -6.38 -25.07 -4.37
CA LEU A 139 -6.70 -23.85 -3.61
C LEU A 139 -8.09 -23.31 -3.98
N GLU A 140 -8.73 -22.60 -3.06
CA GLU A 140 -9.97 -21.86 -3.31
C GLU A 140 -9.70 -20.36 -3.27
N ILE A 141 -9.29 -19.80 -4.41
CA ILE A 141 -8.88 -18.40 -4.52
C ILE A 141 -10.10 -17.51 -4.74
N LYS A 142 -10.34 -16.58 -3.81
CA LYS A 142 -11.42 -15.57 -3.91
C LYS A 142 -10.91 -14.13 -3.97
N THR A 143 -9.64 -13.95 -3.64
CA THR A 143 -8.98 -12.65 -3.57
C THR A 143 -7.67 -12.68 -4.36
N VAL A 144 -7.41 -11.64 -5.14
CA VAL A 144 -6.13 -11.38 -5.78
C VAL A 144 -5.56 -10.07 -5.25
N ILE A 145 -4.32 -10.10 -4.76
CA ILE A 145 -3.59 -8.92 -4.28
C ILE A 145 -2.45 -8.64 -5.24
N ILE A 146 -2.34 -7.43 -5.76
CA ILE A 146 -1.34 -7.04 -6.77
C ILE A 146 -0.44 -5.96 -6.16
N ASP A 147 0.84 -6.27 -5.96
CA ASP A 147 1.88 -5.27 -5.65
C ASP A 147 2.46 -4.74 -6.96
N THR A 148 2.36 -3.43 -7.21
CA THR A 148 2.88 -2.84 -8.45
C THR A 148 3.68 -1.56 -8.20
N ASN A 149 4.74 -1.39 -8.99
CA ASN A 149 5.52 -0.16 -9.02
C ASN A 149 4.87 0.96 -9.85
N TYR A 150 3.80 0.68 -10.59
CA TYR A 150 3.10 1.67 -11.39
C TYR A 150 2.28 2.60 -10.51
N HIS A 151 2.30 3.90 -10.80
CA HIS A 151 1.30 4.82 -10.27
C HIS A 151 -0.06 4.46 -10.87
N PHE A 152 -1.14 4.59 -10.10
CA PHE A 152 -2.48 4.32 -10.62
C PHE A 152 -2.82 5.10 -11.90
N CYS A 153 -2.28 6.31 -12.13
CA CYS A 153 -2.48 7.08 -13.37
C CYS A 153 -1.78 6.50 -14.61
N ASN A 154 -0.90 5.50 -14.43
CA ASN A 154 -0.32 4.71 -15.50
C ASN A 154 -1.14 3.45 -15.78
N ILE A 155 -1.79 2.91 -14.74
CA ILE A 155 -2.62 1.73 -14.82
C ILE A 155 -4.00 2.10 -15.36
N PHE A 156 -4.63 3.11 -14.76
CA PHE A 156 -5.98 3.58 -15.06
C PHE A 156 -5.95 4.82 -15.94
N SER A 157 -6.48 4.66 -17.15
CA SER A 157 -6.59 5.74 -18.12
C SER A 157 -7.63 6.77 -17.71
N GLN A 158 -7.48 8.00 -18.22
CA GLN A 158 -8.49 9.05 -18.16
C GLN A 158 -9.56 8.91 -19.27
N HIS A 159 -9.39 7.97 -20.20
CA HIS A 159 -10.26 7.77 -21.35
C HIS A 159 -11.28 6.65 -21.08
N GLN A 160 -12.55 6.89 -21.38
CA GLN A 160 -13.65 5.96 -21.09
C GLN A 160 -13.50 4.60 -21.79
N ASP A 161 -12.98 4.58 -23.03
CA ASP A 161 -12.81 3.33 -23.80
C ASP A 161 -11.90 2.31 -23.11
N TYR A 162 -10.96 2.78 -22.28
CA TYR A 162 -10.10 1.91 -21.46
C TYR A 162 -10.91 1.03 -20.49
N TYR A 163 -12.07 1.51 -20.03
CA TYR A 163 -12.87 0.83 -19.01
C TYR A 163 -13.80 -0.24 -19.56
N LYS A 164 -13.83 -0.46 -20.89
CA LYS A 164 -14.71 -1.46 -21.52
C LYS A 164 -14.58 -2.84 -20.87
N ARG A 165 -13.34 -3.34 -20.70
CA ARG A 165 -13.11 -4.64 -20.06
C ARG A 165 -13.56 -4.70 -18.60
N TYR A 166 -13.38 -3.61 -17.86
CA TYR A 166 -13.83 -3.52 -16.48
C TYR A 166 -15.36 -3.61 -16.38
N ASN A 167 -16.06 -2.97 -17.33
CA ASN A 167 -17.52 -2.93 -17.38
C ASN A 167 -18.15 -4.18 -18.01
N ASP A 168 -17.40 -4.94 -18.81
CA ASP A 168 -17.90 -6.13 -19.51
C ASP A 168 -17.46 -7.43 -18.83
N GLU A 169 -16.15 -7.67 -18.73
CA GLU A 169 -15.55 -8.94 -18.29
C GLU A 169 -15.31 -9.00 -16.78
N LEU A 170 -15.05 -7.84 -16.14
CA LEU A 170 -14.81 -7.73 -14.70
C LEU A 170 -16.01 -7.13 -13.94
N LYS A 171 -17.17 -7.01 -14.58
CA LYS A 171 -18.36 -6.32 -14.06
C LYS A 171 -18.95 -6.89 -12.76
N ASP A 172 -18.59 -8.13 -12.42
CA ASP A 172 -19.03 -8.87 -11.23
C ASP A 172 -17.91 -8.97 -10.18
N ASP A 173 -16.75 -8.34 -10.41
CA ASP A 173 -15.60 -8.35 -9.49
C ASP A 173 -15.41 -7.05 -8.72
N THR A 174 -15.13 -7.14 -7.42
CA THR A 174 -14.81 -5.98 -6.58
C THR A 174 -13.36 -5.57 -6.80
N ILE A 175 -13.11 -4.33 -7.21
CA ILE A 175 -11.74 -3.82 -7.45
C ILE A 175 -11.48 -2.64 -6.53
N THR A 176 -10.44 -2.79 -5.70
CA THR A 176 -10.04 -1.83 -4.68
C THR A 176 -8.61 -1.38 -4.95
N CYS A 177 -8.42 -0.10 -5.21
CA CYS A 177 -7.11 0.52 -5.41
C CYS A 177 -6.59 1.10 -4.09
N TRP A 178 -5.58 0.47 -3.50
CA TRP A 178 -4.88 0.97 -2.32
C TRP A 178 -3.76 1.91 -2.76
N PHE A 179 -3.94 3.20 -2.52
CA PHE A 179 -2.96 4.20 -2.89
C PHE A 179 -2.22 4.74 -1.66
N LEU A 180 -0.92 4.48 -1.59
CA LEU A 180 -0.06 4.97 -0.52
C LEU A 180 0.40 6.39 -0.86
N TRP A 181 -0.02 7.34 -0.03
CA TRP A 181 0.32 8.74 -0.18
C TRP A 181 1.71 9.07 0.38
N VAL A 182 2.43 9.91 -0.35
CA VAL A 182 3.64 10.58 0.14
C VAL A 182 3.31 12.04 0.39
N TYR A 183 3.81 12.58 1.50
CA TYR A 183 3.62 13.98 1.92
C TYR A 183 3.68 14.98 0.76
N ARG A 184 4.81 15.03 0.04
CA ARG A 184 5.04 15.98 -1.07
C ARG A 184 3.98 15.93 -2.16
N GLN A 185 3.35 14.78 -2.39
CA GLN A 185 2.31 14.69 -3.41
C GLN A 185 1.00 15.30 -2.96
N LEU A 186 0.60 15.04 -1.72
CA LEU A 186 -0.60 15.65 -1.16
C LEU A 186 -0.40 17.16 -1.08
N GLU A 187 0.75 17.62 -0.62
CA GLU A 187 1.12 19.04 -0.66
C GLU A 187 1.02 19.63 -2.07
N ASN A 188 1.60 18.98 -3.08
CA ASN A 188 1.49 19.43 -4.46
C ASN A 188 0.04 19.47 -4.99
N LEU A 189 -0.81 18.55 -4.53
CA LEU A 189 -2.25 18.56 -4.84
C LEU A 189 -2.96 19.75 -4.19
N LEU A 190 -2.65 20.03 -2.92
CA LEU A 190 -3.22 21.17 -2.18
C LEU A 190 -2.79 22.52 -2.77
N ASP A 191 -1.55 22.59 -3.28
CA ASP A 191 -1.02 23.78 -3.95
C ASP A 191 -1.45 23.92 -5.43
N ASN A 192 -2.28 23.00 -5.94
CA ASN A 192 -2.69 22.93 -7.35
C ASN A 192 -1.51 22.96 -8.34
N LYS A 193 -0.38 22.32 -7.99
CA LYS A 193 0.81 22.27 -8.84
C LYS A 193 0.63 21.29 -10.02
N VAL A 194 1.51 21.43 -11.02
CA VAL A 194 1.50 20.67 -12.29
C VAL A 194 1.40 19.16 -12.05
N GLY A 195 0.46 18.50 -12.74
CA GLY A 195 0.23 17.04 -12.67
C GLY A 195 -1.00 16.61 -11.88
N SER A 196 -1.59 17.52 -11.10
CA SER A 196 -2.81 17.30 -10.31
C SER A 196 -4.01 16.93 -11.18
N ASP A 197 -4.17 17.56 -12.35
CA ASP A 197 -5.29 17.30 -13.28
C ASP A 197 -5.40 15.84 -13.72
N LYS A 198 -4.26 15.21 -14.03
CA LYS A 198 -4.25 13.81 -14.46
C LYS A 198 -4.71 12.91 -13.31
N LEU A 199 -4.29 13.23 -12.09
CA LEU A 199 -4.63 12.49 -10.89
C LEU A 199 -6.13 12.60 -10.60
N TYR A 200 -6.70 13.80 -10.63
CA TYR A 200 -8.15 14.03 -10.50
C TYR A 200 -8.95 13.29 -11.56
N LYS A 201 -8.54 13.39 -12.83
CA LYS A 201 -9.24 12.71 -13.94
C LYS A 201 -9.18 11.20 -13.82
N SER A 202 -8.02 10.62 -13.53
CA SER A 202 -7.87 9.17 -13.34
C SER A 202 -8.67 8.68 -12.13
N ALA A 203 -8.63 9.38 -10.99
CA ALA A 203 -9.41 9.02 -9.81
C ALA A 203 -10.93 9.06 -10.09
N ASN A 204 -11.41 10.12 -10.75
CA ASN A 204 -12.81 10.22 -11.14
C ASN A 204 -13.24 9.07 -12.07
N MET A 205 -12.39 8.67 -13.02
CA MET A 205 -12.69 7.54 -13.90
C MET A 205 -12.71 6.20 -13.16
N ILE A 206 -11.79 5.99 -12.20
CA ILE A 206 -11.80 4.83 -11.31
C ILE A 206 -13.12 4.78 -10.53
N GLU A 207 -13.52 5.88 -9.89
CA GLU A 207 -14.76 5.95 -9.10
C GLU A 207 -16.01 5.79 -9.97
N THR A 208 -15.99 6.33 -11.20
CA THR A 208 -17.13 6.20 -12.13
C THR A 208 -17.36 4.76 -12.57
N HIS A 209 -16.28 3.98 -12.81
CA HIS A 209 -16.37 2.66 -13.42
C HIS A 209 -16.20 1.49 -12.44
N LEU A 210 -15.51 1.69 -11.32
CA LEU A 210 -15.21 0.62 -10.36
C LEU A 210 -16.05 0.70 -9.08
N LYS A 211 -16.70 1.83 -8.80
CA LYS A 211 -17.62 1.96 -7.67
C LYS A 211 -18.90 1.16 -7.95
N ARG A 212 -19.32 0.39 -6.95
CA ARG A 212 -20.52 -0.46 -7.01
C ARG A 212 -21.32 -0.38 -5.71
N GLY A 213 -22.52 -0.95 -5.71
CA GLY A 213 -23.36 -1.04 -4.51
C GLY A 213 -22.73 -1.86 -3.37
N ASP A 214 -21.89 -2.84 -3.72
CA ASP A 214 -21.14 -3.69 -2.80
C ASP A 214 -19.66 -3.25 -2.63
N ASN A 215 -19.19 -2.32 -3.46
CA ASN A 215 -17.84 -1.76 -3.41
C ASN A 215 -17.89 -0.24 -3.54
N HIS A 216 -18.27 0.43 -2.45
CA HIS A 216 -18.25 1.89 -2.42
C HIS A 216 -16.83 2.47 -2.31
N ALA A 217 -15.88 1.70 -1.75
CA ALA A 217 -14.52 2.12 -1.45
C ALA A 217 -13.48 1.64 -2.48
N CYS A 218 -13.74 1.91 -3.77
CA CYS A 218 -12.83 1.49 -4.85
C CYS A 218 -11.46 2.18 -4.83
N ILE A 219 -11.29 3.26 -4.05
CA ILE A 219 -9.99 3.89 -3.76
C ILE A 219 -9.83 3.97 -2.24
N MET A 220 -8.77 3.34 -1.72
CA MET A 220 -8.34 3.41 -0.33
C MET A 220 -7.09 4.29 -0.20
N HIS A 221 -7.18 5.34 0.59
CA HIS A 221 -6.10 6.30 0.85
C HIS A 221 -5.27 5.84 2.05
N VAL A 222 -4.09 5.31 1.80
CA VAL A 222 -3.22 4.77 2.84
C VAL A 222 -2.13 5.76 3.17
N ILE A 223 -1.94 6.03 4.46
CA ILE A 223 -0.91 6.92 4.97
C ILE A 223 -0.07 6.07 5.91
N THR A 224 1.23 5.98 5.64
CA THR A 224 2.14 5.12 6.40
C THR A 224 3.23 5.95 7.04
N PRO A 225 3.78 5.53 8.19
CA PRO A 225 4.89 6.25 8.79
C PRO A 225 6.10 6.24 7.84
N VAL A 226 6.31 5.15 7.09
CA VAL A 226 7.38 5.03 6.09
C VAL A 226 7.24 6.08 4.99
N SER A 227 6.03 6.36 4.52
CA SER A 227 5.81 7.37 3.48
C SER A 227 6.14 8.79 3.98
N LEU A 228 5.87 9.07 5.26
CA LEU A 228 6.24 10.31 5.95
C LEU A 228 7.76 10.44 6.15
N ILE A 229 8.46 9.35 6.48
CA ILE A 229 9.93 9.28 6.63
C ILE A 229 10.66 9.50 5.30
N SER A 230 10.13 8.98 4.20
CA SER A 230 10.76 9.00 2.88
C SER A 230 10.91 10.41 2.27
N SER A 231 10.38 11.43 2.93
CA SER A 231 10.39 12.83 2.51
C SER A 231 11.72 13.56 2.74
N GLN A 232 12.79 12.88 3.19
CA GLN A 232 14.12 13.47 3.48
C GLN A 232 14.46 14.63 2.55
N VAL A 233 14.36 15.86 3.08
CA VAL A 233 15.09 17.01 2.56
C VAL A 233 16.55 16.65 2.73
N VAL A 234 17.25 16.45 1.61
CA VAL A 234 18.70 16.32 1.60
C VAL A 234 19.24 17.68 2.01
N VAL A 235 19.38 17.93 3.32
CA VAL A 235 20.27 18.97 3.81
C VAL A 235 21.66 18.48 3.43
N GLN A 236 22.28 19.12 2.44
CA GLN A 236 23.65 18.80 2.07
C GLN A 236 24.51 18.82 3.33
N PRO A 237 25.31 17.78 3.60
CA PRO A 237 26.17 17.78 4.77
C PRO A 237 27.15 18.93 4.59
N GLN A 238 27.00 19.98 5.39
CA GLN A 238 28.11 20.91 5.60
C GLN A 238 29.26 20.06 6.13
N LYS A 239 30.38 20.09 5.41
CA LYS A 239 31.60 19.38 5.78
C LYS A 239 32.07 19.87 7.14
N THR A 240 31.74 19.14 8.19
CA THR A 240 32.52 19.11 9.42
C THR A 240 32.94 17.67 9.65
N ILE A 241 34.26 17.53 9.77
CA ILE A 241 34.97 16.30 10.05
C ILE A 241 34.55 15.86 11.46
N GLU A 242 34.28 14.56 11.62
CA GLU A 242 33.83 13.88 12.85
C GLU A 242 32.36 14.10 13.25
N ASP A 243 31.43 13.46 12.52
CA ASP A 243 30.32 12.78 13.21
C ASP A 243 29.68 11.70 12.33
N THR A 244 29.64 10.47 12.85
CA THR A 244 28.96 9.34 12.23
C THR A 244 27.46 9.41 12.52
N THR A 245 26.70 9.77 11.48
CA THR A 245 25.29 9.35 11.26
C THR A 245 24.28 9.59 12.39
N GLU A 246 23.68 10.78 12.45
CA GLU A 246 22.29 10.94 12.95
C GLU A 246 21.50 11.94 12.09
N ARG A 247 20.80 11.42 11.06
CA ARG A 247 19.79 12.16 10.28
C ARG A 247 18.46 12.23 11.05
N TRP A 248 18.37 13.00 12.13
CA TRP A 248 17.25 12.94 13.09
C TRP A 248 16.39 14.21 13.37
N PRO A 249 16.38 15.33 12.61
CA PRO A 249 15.51 16.46 12.97
C PRO A 249 14.01 16.27 12.69
N ILE A 250 13.63 15.75 11.51
CA ILE A 250 12.21 15.62 11.13
C ILE A 250 11.56 14.41 11.79
N LEU A 251 12.32 13.32 11.92
CA LEU A 251 11.85 12.06 12.50
C LEU A 251 11.54 12.19 13.99
N SER A 252 12.35 12.94 14.74
CA SER A 252 12.10 13.17 16.17
C SER A 252 10.86 14.03 16.45
N LEU A 253 10.42 14.86 15.49
CA LEU A 253 9.20 15.66 15.59
C LEU A 253 7.93 14.85 15.25
N LEU A 254 8.06 13.83 14.40
CA LEU A 254 6.94 12.97 14.02
C LEU A 254 6.74 11.83 15.01
N PHE A 255 7.81 11.36 15.68
CA PHE A 255 7.77 10.14 16.49
C PHE A 255 8.00 10.39 17.98
N THR A 256 7.10 9.87 18.82
CA THR A 256 7.36 9.74 20.27
C THR A 256 7.88 8.35 20.59
N SER A 257 8.93 8.25 21.40
CA SER A 257 9.47 6.97 21.86
C SER A 257 8.88 6.61 23.23
N GLU A 258 7.56 6.45 23.34
CA GLU A 258 6.94 6.06 24.61
C GLU A 258 5.79 5.05 24.41
N LYS A 259 6.08 3.76 24.65
CA LYS A 259 5.12 2.92 25.38
C LYS A 259 5.62 2.70 26.80
N LYS A 260 5.10 3.53 27.72
CA LYS A 260 5.29 3.41 29.16
C LYS A 260 4.64 2.11 29.66
N GLY A 261 5.45 1.09 29.95
CA GLY A 261 4.96 -0.13 30.58
C GLY A 261 6.04 -1.21 30.68
N LYS A 262 6.64 -1.31 31.88
CA LYS A 262 7.69 -2.24 32.35
C LYS A 262 7.81 -3.60 31.61
N GLU A 263 8.71 -3.65 30.63
CA GLU A 263 9.75 -4.68 30.49
C GLU A 263 10.86 -4.14 29.56
N GLU A 264 12.00 -3.80 30.16
CA GLU A 264 13.09 -3.10 29.49
C GLU A 264 13.75 -3.89 28.34
N LYS A 265 14.23 -3.14 27.33
CA LYS A 265 15.24 -3.49 26.32
C LYS A 265 14.84 -4.25 25.05
N ARG A 266 13.56 -4.37 24.68
CA ARG A 266 13.19 -4.79 23.31
C ARG A 266 12.47 -3.70 22.54
N LYS A 267 13.30 -2.90 21.84
CA LYS A 267 13.01 -2.15 20.60
C LYS A 267 11.93 -1.06 20.74
N ARG A 268 12.37 0.19 20.74
CA ARG A 268 11.49 1.36 20.73
C ARG A 268 10.71 1.37 19.42
N GLU A 269 9.41 1.14 19.49
CA GLU A 269 8.46 1.43 18.42
C GLU A 269 8.43 2.95 18.15
N LEU A 270 8.20 3.33 16.89
CA LEU A 270 8.11 4.72 16.46
C LEU A 270 6.63 5.05 16.20
N VAL A 271 6.05 5.89 17.06
CA VAL A 271 4.62 6.26 17.05
C VAL A 271 4.42 7.64 16.45
N VAL A 272 3.65 7.77 15.36
CA VAL A 272 3.29 9.09 14.80
C VAL A 272 2.26 9.77 15.69
N GLU A 273 2.68 10.79 16.44
CA GLU A 273 1.79 11.47 17.40
C GLU A 273 0.56 12.08 16.70
N GLY A 274 -0.61 11.80 17.25
CA GLY A 274 -1.89 12.27 16.74
C GLY A 274 -2.58 11.26 15.82
N LEU A 275 -1.84 10.52 14.98
CA LEU A 275 -2.45 9.42 14.19
C LEU A 275 -2.86 8.23 15.06
N ASP A 276 -2.15 8.00 16.17
CA ASP A 276 -2.51 7.03 17.20
C ASP A 276 -3.92 7.29 17.78
N LYS A 277 -4.30 8.57 17.89
CA LYS A 277 -5.64 8.97 18.34
C LYS A 277 -6.69 8.73 17.26
N ILE A 278 -6.37 8.96 15.99
CA ILE A 278 -7.28 8.75 14.86
C ILE A 278 -7.75 7.31 14.73
N GLU A 279 -6.92 6.33 15.13
CA GLU A 279 -7.34 4.93 15.15
C GLU A 279 -8.58 4.67 16.03
N ASN A 280 -8.82 5.52 17.03
CA ASN A 280 -9.98 5.41 17.93
C ASN A 280 -11.18 6.27 17.51
N VAL A 281 -11.04 7.08 16.45
CA VAL A 281 -12.15 7.89 15.92
C VAL A 281 -13.15 6.97 15.22
N GLU A 282 -14.43 7.31 15.32
CA GLU A 282 -15.52 6.54 14.70
C GLU A 282 -15.33 6.45 13.17
N LYS A 283 -15.61 5.26 12.64
CA LYS A 283 -15.57 4.99 11.21
C LYS A 283 -16.81 5.60 10.55
N GLY A 284 -16.57 6.60 9.72
CA GLY A 284 -17.58 7.23 8.89
C GLY A 284 -17.76 6.58 7.53
N ASP A 285 -18.64 7.20 6.75
CA ASP A 285 -18.95 6.80 5.38
C ASP A 285 -17.77 6.99 4.42
N TYR A 286 -17.91 6.39 3.24
CA TYR A 286 -16.99 6.59 2.13
C TYR A 286 -16.98 8.06 1.67
N LYS A 287 -15.78 8.61 1.45
CA LYS A 287 -15.58 9.90 0.76
C LYS A 287 -14.98 9.69 -0.63
N SER A 288 -15.53 10.40 -1.63
CA SER A 288 -14.92 10.42 -2.96
C SER A 288 -13.53 11.06 -2.89
N PHE A 289 -12.71 10.79 -3.89
CA PHE A 289 -11.38 11.38 -3.96
C PHE A 289 -11.44 12.92 -3.96
N MET A 290 -12.41 13.50 -4.67
CA MET A 290 -12.58 14.96 -4.73
C MET A 290 -13.02 15.55 -3.39
N ASP A 291 -13.96 14.88 -2.70
CA ASP A 291 -14.42 15.33 -1.38
C ASP A 291 -13.26 15.26 -0.37
N TRP A 292 -12.52 14.14 -0.39
CA TRP A 292 -11.35 13.95 0.46
C TRP A 292 -10.30 15.05 0.27
N ILE A 293 -9.94 15.39 -0.98
CA ILE A 293 -8.98 16.46 -1.25
C ILE A 293 -9.53 17.83 -0.85
N THR A 294 -10.82 18.06 -1.03
CA THR A 294 -11.48 19.32 -0.62
C THR A 294 -11.40 19.50 0.89
N ASP A 295 -11.66 18.45 1.67
CA ASP A 295 -11.56 18.49 3.13
C ASP A 295 -10.13 18.76 3.60
N LEU A 296 -9.14 18.14 2.96
CA LEU A 296 -7.73 18.43 3.22
C LEU A 296 -7.37 19.89 2.89
N ALA A 297 -7.86 20.43 1.77
CA ALA A 297 -7.61 21.82 1.37
C ALA A 297 -8.25 22.83 2.35
N ASN A 298 -9.46 22.54 2.80
CA ASN A 298 -10.15 23.34 3.82
C ASN A 298 -9.38 23.33 5.14
N ALA A 299 -9.00 22.15 5.63
CA ALA A 299 -8.21 22.03 6.86
C ALA A 299 -6.85 22.73 6.75
N HIS A 300 -6.18 22.61 5.61
CA HIS A 300 -4.90 23.26 5.33
C HIS A 300 -5.04 24.79 5.36
N THR A 301 -6.07 25.33 4.73
CA THR A 301 -6.36 26.77 4.73
C THR A 301 -6.61 27.29 6.14
N VAL A 302 -7.42 26.60 6.94
CA VAL A 302 -7.71 27.02 8.33
C VAL A 302 -6.45 27.05 9.19
N LEU A 303 -5.52 26.10 8.99
CA LEU A 303 -4.26 26.05 9.72
C LEU A 303 -3.24 27.10 9.28
N GLN A 304 -3.38 27.64 8.06
CA GLN A 304 -2.55 28.74 7.56
C GLN A 304 -3.04 30.13 8.01
N VAL A 305 -4.30 30.29 8.42
CA VAL A 305 -4.81 31.58 8.94
C VAL A 305 -4.14 31.84 10.30
N PRO A 306 -3.35 32.94 10.45
CA PRO A 306 -2.79 33.30 11.73
C PRO A 306 -3.93 33.51 12.72
N SER A 307 -3.95 32.77 13.82
CA SER A 307 -4.78 33.10 14.98
C SER A 307 -4.57 34.58 15.28
N GLY A 308 -5.65 35.38 15.35
CA GLY A 308 -5.64 36.84 15.45
C GLY A 308 -5.01 37.42 16.73
N GLU A 309 -4.11 36.71 17.39
CA GLU A 309 -3.24 37.25 18.42
C GLU A 309 -2.05 37.96 17.77
N PRO A 310 -1.84 39.25 18.06
CA PRO A 310 -0.65 39.94 17.59
C PRO A 310 0.57 39.26 18.20
N LYS A 311 1.37 38.60 17.36
CA LYS A 311 2.68 38.07 17.76
C LYS A 311 3.55 39.25 18.21
N LYS A 312 3.65 39.44 19.53
CA LYS A 312 4.77 40.15 20.13
C LYS A 312 5.99 39.24 20.00
N ASP A 313 7.08 39.85 19.57
CA ASP A 313 8.43 39.33 19.42
C ASP A 313 8.78 38.76 18.03
N ASP A 314 9.56 39.58 17.34
CA ASP A 314 10.40 39.31 16.17
C ASP A 314 11.37 38.13 16.41
N LYS A 315 10.84 36.91 16.45
CA LYS A 315 11.61 35.71 16.13
C LYS A 315 11.06 35.11 14.85
N LYS A 316 11.87 35.20 13.80
CA LYS A 316 11.77 34.39 12.58
C LYS A 316 11.74 32.91 12.96
N ASP A 317 10.55 32.40 13.25
CA ASP A 317 10.20 30.98 13.34
C ASP A 317 9.68 30.49 11.96
N GLU A 318 10.20 31.07 10.85
CA GLU A 318 9.71 30.83 9.49
C GLU A 318 10.14 29.47 8.89
N ASP A 319 10.95 28.66 9.59
CA ASP A 319 11.42 27.35 9.11
C ASP A 319 10.99 26.16 9.98
N LYS A 320 9.93 26.30 10.80
CA LYS A 320 9.35 25.16 11.55
C LYS A 320 8.49 24.26 10.63
N LEU A 321 9.21 23.53 9.78
CA LEU A 321 8.90 22.31 9.02
C LEU A 321 7.49 22.20 8.42
N GLU A 322 7.43 22.37 7.08
CA GLU A 322 6.29 22.07 6.21
C GLU A 322 5.61 20.71 6.54
N GLY A 323 6.39 19.67 6.87
CA GLY A 323 5.88 18.34 7.26
C GLY A 323 5.01 18.32 8.53
N GLY A 324 5.14 19.29 9.43
CA GLY A 324 4.30 19.41 10.62
C GLY A 324 2.92 20.02 10.34
N VAL A 325 2.79 20.85 9.30
CA VAL A 325 1.51 21.48 8.93
C VAL A 325 0.58 20.44 8.31
N PHE A 326 1.07 19.59 7.42
CA PHE A 326 0.23 18.56 6.81
C PHE A 326 -0.21 17.47 7.79
N LEU A 327 0.67 17.01 8.69
CA LEU A 327 0.24 16.04 9.69
C LEU A 327 -0.91 16.63 10.54
N LYS A 328 -0.83 17.92 10.89
CA LYS A 328 -1.92 18.63 11.56
C LYS A 328 -3.15 18.76 10.68
N THR A 329 -3.00 19.06 9.38
CA THR A 329 -4.11 19.07 8.41
C THR A 329 -4.82 17.73 8.40
N LEU A 330 -4.07 16.64 8.25
CA LEU A 330 -4.58 15.29 8.20
C LEU A 330 -5.31 14.91 9.48
N ILE A 331 -4.70 15.15 10.63
CA ILE A 331 -5.32 14.88 11.94
C ILE A 331 -6.62 15.67 12.05
N LYS A 332 -6.59 16.97 11.74
CA LYS A 332 -7.77 17.84 11.79
C LYS A 332 -8.90 17.36 10.87
N THR A 333 -8.58 16.88 9.67
CA THR A 333 -9.60 16.36 8.75
C THR A 333 -10.24 15.06 9.26
N LEU A 334 -9.57 14.33 10.15
CA LEU A 334 -10.00 13.01 10.63
C LEU A 334 -10.44 13.01 12.10
N GLU A 335 -10.43 14.16 12.79
CA GLU A 335 -10.62 14.22 14.25
C GLU A 335 -12.05 13.96 14.69
N ASP A 336 -13.03 14.41 13.89
CA ASP A 336 -14.45 14.25 14.18
C ASP A 336 -14.97 12.88 13.72
N GLU A 337 -14.61 12.48 12.50
CA GLU A 337 -15.03 11.24 11.86
C GLU A 337 -13.96 10.79 10.85
N ARG A 338 -13.60 9.51 10.88
CA ARG A 338 -12.62 8.94 9.95
C ARG A 338 -13.34 8.25 8.78
N PRO A 339 -13.23 8.74 7.53
CA PRO A 339 -13.83 8.06 6.38
C PRO A 339 -13.32 6.62 6.26
N MET A 340 -14.21 5.68 5.94
CA MET A 340 -13.86 4.25 5.84
C MET A 340 -12.71 3.98 4.85
N ASN A 341 -12.55 4.82 3.83
CA ASN A 341 -11.52 4.70 2.80
C ASN A 341 -10.24 5.50 3.08
N VAL A 342 -10.05 6.02 4.30
CA VAL A 342 -8.78 6.64 4.75
C VAL A 342 -8.17 5.79 5.85
N ILE A 343 -6.95 5.28 5.62
CA ILE A 343 -6.25 4.31 6.47
C ILE A 343 -4.94 4.94 6.99
N PRO A 344 -4.98 5.60 8.16
CA PRO A 344 -3.81 6.19 8.79
C PRO A 344 -3.06 5.17 9.66
N LEU A 345 -2.05 4.50 9.11
CA LEU A 345 -1.16 3.66 9.89
C LEU A 345 -0.21 4.55 10.69
N TRP A 346 -0.19 4.38 12.01
CA TRP A 346 0.53 5.28 12.93
C TRP A 346 1.81 4.66 13.53
N ASP A 347 1.92 3.33 13.56
CA ASP A 347 3.08 2.63 14.14
C ASP A 347 4.09 2.18 13.08
N TYR A 348 5.37 2.33 13.39
CA TYR A 348 6.45 1.66 12.68
C TYR A 348 7.49 1.08 13.63
N HIS A 349 7.46 -0.24 13.78
CA HIS A 349 8.47 -0.97 14.52
C HIS A 349 9.81 -1.05 13.72
N PRO A 350 10.99 -0.67 14.27
CA PRO A 350 12.28 -0.66 13.55
C PRO A 350 12.73 -1.98 12.91
N ASN A 351 12.34 -3.14 13.46
CA ASN A 351 12.58 -4.45 12.80
C ASN A 351 11.94 -4.56 11.42
N LEU A 352 10.87 -3.80 11.17
CA LEU A 352 10.28 -3.68 9.85
C LEU A 352 11.17 -2.91 8.88
N GLN A 353 12.40 -2.52 9.24
CA GLN A 353 13.40 -2.09 8.26
C GLN A 353 13.95 -3.27 7.45
N ARG A 354 13.86 -4.49 7.99
CA ARG A 354 14.32 -5.72 7.33
C ARG A 354 13.16 -6.59 6.85
N TYR A 355 11.95 -6.04 6.71
CA TYR A 355 10.81 -6.78 6.18
C TYR A 355 11.01 -7.23 4.72
N THR A 356 11.98 -6.64 4.01
CA THR A 356 12.40 -7.03 2.68
C THR A 356 13.55 -8.06 2.69
N ASP A 357 13.89 -8.63 3.85
CA ASP A 357 14.84 -9.74 3.93
C ASP A 357 14.16 -11.03 3.44
N LYS A 358 14.49 -11.43 2.23
CA LYS A 358 13.99 -12.65 1.56
C LYS A 358 14.36 -13.95 2.24
N TYR A 359 15.27 -13.93 3.22
CA TYR A 359 15.60 -15.10 4.03
C TYR A 359 14.86 -15.11 5.38
N ALA A 360 14.00 -14.12 5.64
CA ALA A 360 13.16 -14.10 6.82
C ALA A 360 12.19 -15.29 6.79
N LYS A 361 12.32 -16.20 7.75
CA LYS A 361 11.37 -17.30 7.90
C LYS A 361 10.01 -16.77 8.33
N GLU A 362 8.94 -17.24 7.70
CA GLU A 362 7.55 -16.92 8.06
C GLU A 362 7.27 -15.40 8.13
N PRO A 363 7.45 -14.64 7.03
CA PRO A 363 7.30 -13.18 7.05
C PRO A 363 5.89 -12.75 7.47
N LEU A 364 4.84 -13.44 6.98
CA LEU A 364 3.45 -13.13 7.31
C LEU A 364 3.15 -13.36 8.80
N ALA A 365 3.51 -14.52 9.34
CA ALA A 365 3.30 -14.84 10.74
C ALA A 365 4.08 -13.92 11.69
N ASN A 366 5.25 -13.45 11.27
CA ASN A 366 6.03 -12.48 12.03
C ASN A 366 5.43 -11.07 11.98
N LEU A 367 4.88 -10.66 10.83
CA LEU A 367 4.26 -9.35 10.69
C LEU A 367 3.09 -9.14 11.64
N MET A 368 2.31 -10.20 11.86
CA MET A 368 1.18 -10.22 12.79
C MET A 368 1.53 -9.97 14.26
N LYS A 369 2.82 -9.97 14.62
CA LYS A 369 3.28 -9.69 15.99
C LYS A 369 3.47 -8.20 16.25
N TYR A 370 3.44 -7.37 15.21
CA TYR A 370 3.69 -5.93 15.30
C TYR A 370 2.39 -5.15 15.38
N GLU A 371 2.42 -4.01 16.07
CA GLU A 371 1.23 -3.19 16.31
C GLU A 371 0.65 -2.59 15.03
N ILE A 372 1.49 -2.31 14.01
CA ILE A 372 1.01 -1.90 12.69
C ILE A 372 -0.01 -2.87 12.08
N TYR A 373 0.08 -4.17 12.38
CA TYR A 373 -0.89 -5.16 11.89
C TYR A 373 -2.23 -5.05 12.62
N GLU A 374 -2.21 -4.95 13.95
CA GLU A 374 -3.42 -4.74 14.75
C GLU A 374 -4.08 -3.40 14.42
N SER A 375 -3.27 -2.38 14.14
CA SER A 375 -3.74 -1.09 13.66
C SER A 375 -4.48 -1.20 12.33
N LEU A 376 -3.89 -1.90 11.34
CA LEU A 376 -4.56 -2.16 10.07
C LEU A 376 -5.89 -2.89 10.28
N LYS A 377 -5.91 -3.96 11.09
CA LYS A 377 -7.15 -4.72 11.36
C LYS A 377 -8.26 -3.82 11.87
N LYS A 378 -7.97 -3.03 12.89
CA LYS A 378 -8.93 -2.12 13.52
C LYS A 378 -9.44 -1.04 12.54
N LEU A 379 -8.58 -0.57 11.64
CA LEU A 379 -8.97 0.43 10.62
C LEU A 379 -9.85 -0.16 9.51
N LEU A 380 -9.77 -1.48 9.29
CA LEU A 380 -10.56 -2.21 8.28
C LEU A 380 -11.91 -2.70 8.81
N GLU A 381 -12.00 -3.04 10.10
CA GLU A 381 -13.25 -3.29 10.83
C GLU A 381 -14.12 -2.03 10.83
#